data_AF-A0A9X8DP06-F1
#
_entry.id   AF-A0A9X8DP06-F1
#
_cell.length_a   1.000
_cell.length_b   1.000
_cell.length_c   1.000
_cell.angle_alpha   90.00
_cell.angle_beta   90.00
_cell.angle_gamma   90.00
#
_symmetry.space_group_name_H-M   'P 1'
#
loop_
_entity.id
_entity.type
_entity.pdbx_description
1 polymer ?
#
loop_
_entity_poly.entity_id
_entity_poly.type
_entity_poly.pdbx_seq_one_letter_code
_entity_poly.pdbx_strand_id
1 'polypeptide(L)'
;MTSRSSFTIEEARRNRISEDTRTGYASGINQVVKWAKLVNKNNLLRESSESACGYSLDLSEFSYNDFLDFLVWTVRNKPAIQPGTLSSYRSAIKNLYKDHNLAIPDEFGDDMKEVFSGLRKTIAQGLQSGRLKDSGKRALSWSTFQRLCTDSLLLGDGGFTHLFLILTWNLMCRSQSTETIRLLLSLS
;
A
#
# COMPACT_ATOMS: atom_id res chain seq x y z
N MET A 1 23.38 -7.29 24.26
CA MET A 1 24.36 -6.32 23.74
C MET A 1 24.89 -6.85 22.43
N THR A 2 24.44 -6.30 21.29
CA THR A 2 24.91 -6.71 19.96
C THR A 2 24.96 -5.49 19.03
N SER A 3 26.21 -5.15 18.67
CA SER A 3 26.68 -4.48 17.45
C SER A 3 25.95 -3.24 16.95
N ARG A 4 26.20 -2.08 17.58
CA ARG A 4 26.15 -0.78 16.87
C ARG A 4 27.33 -0.61 15.88
N SER A 5 28.26 -1.57 15.85
CA SER A 5 29.50 -1.56 15.06
C SER A 5 29.32 -1.85 13.57
N SER A 6 28.15 -2.33 13.13
CA SER A 6 27.84 -2.56 11.70
C SER A 6 26.90 -1.50 11.12
N PHE A 7 26.45 -0.53 11.91
CA PHE A 7 25.50 0.48 11.47
C PHE A 7 26.12 1.36 10.37
N THR A 8 25.49 1.37 9.20
CA THR A 8 25.86 2.26 8.11
C THR A 8 24.80 3.33 7.89
N ILE A 9 25.19 4.49 7.36
CA ILE A 9 24.22 5.52 6.92
C ILE A 9 23.26 4.95 5.89
N GLU A 10 23.70 4.00 5.06
CA GLU A 10 22.84 3.32 4.10
C GLU A 10 21.84 2.36 4.74
N GLU A 11 22.20 1.67 5.82
CA GLU A 11 21.22 0.94 6.64
C GLU A 11 20.23 1.88 7.32
N ALA A 12 20.69 3.03 7.82
CA ALA A 12 19.82 4.05 8.40
C ALA A 12 18.81 4.59 7.37
N ARG A 13 19.27 4.85 6.15
CA ARG A 13 18.44 5.28 5.00
C ARG A 13 17.45 4.19 4.59
N ARG A 14 17.89 2.93 4.51
CA ARG A 14 17.03 1.78 4.19
C ARG A 14 15.98 1.52 5.26
N ASN A 15 16.33 1.69 6.53
CA ASN A 15 15.43 1.53 7.67
C ASN A 15 14.45 2.70 7.85
N ARG A 16 14.47 3.71 6.96
CA ARG A 16 13.48 4.81 6.95
C ARG A 16 12.05 4.30 6.81
N ILE A 17 11.87 3.17 6.12
CA ILE A 17 10.56 2.55 5.88
C ILE A 17 10.60 1.06 6.25
N SER A 18 9.46 0.49 6.64
CA SER A 18 9.36 -0.94 6.91
C SER A 18 9.55 -1.76 5.64
N GLU A 19 9.93 -3.04 5.78
CA GLU A 19 10.06 -3.95 4.64
C GLU A 19 8.75 -4.11 3.86
N ASP A 20 7.62 -4.15 4.56
CA ASP A 20 6.29 -4.17 3.95
C ASP A 20 6.04 -2.92 3.10
N THR A 21 6.43 -1.76 3.60
CA THR A 21 6.28 -0.49 2.87
C THR A 21 7.17 -0.46 1.64
N ARG A 22 8.41 -0.95 1.75
CA ARG A 22 9.34 -1.08 0.62
C ARG A 22 8.78 -2.01 -0.46
N THR A 23 8.22 -3.14 -0.06
CA THR A 23 7.57 -4.09 -0.98
C THR A 23 6.35 -3.47 -1.66
N GLY A 24 5.55 -2.73 -0.89
CA GLY A 24 4.41 -1.96 -1.40
C GLY A 24 4.83 -0.90 -2.42
N TYR A 25 5.90 -0.15 -2.14
CA TYR A 25 6.43 0.86 -3.06
C TYR A 25 7.04 0.23 -4.31
N ALA A 26 7.83 -0.83 -4.20
CA ALA A 26 8.36 -1.56 -5.35
C ALA A 26 7.22 -2.09 -6.25
N SER A 27 6.17 -2.65 -5.65
CA SER A 27 4.96 -3.05 -6.38
C SER A 27 4.28 -1.86 -7.06
N GLY A 28 4.20 -0.72 -6.37
CA GLY A 28 3.70 0.54 -6.92
C GLY A 28 4.47 1.01 -8.16
N ILE A 29 5.81 1.08 -8.06
CA ILE A 29 6.69 1.45 -9.18
C ILE A 29 6.54 0.46 -10.34
N ASN A 30 6.46 -0.84 -10.07
CA ASN A 30 6.23 -1.85 -11.11
C ASN A 30 4.92 -1.63 -11.88
N GLN A 31 3.87 -1.08 -11.27
CA GLN A 31 2.65 -0.72 -11.99
C GLN A 31 2.86 0.46 -12.93
N VAL A 32 3.64 1.46 -12.53
CA VAL A 32 3.99 2.59 -13.39
C VAL A 32 4.87 2.13 -14.56
N VAL A 33 5.86 1.26 -14.29
CA VAL A 33 6.71 0.66 -15.33
C VAL A 33 5.87 -0.13 -16.34
N LYS A 34 4.94 -0.96 -15.87
CA LYS A 34 4.00 -1.69 -16.74
C LYS A 34 3.20 -0.73 -17.62
N TRP A 35 2.68 0.36 -17.05
CA TRP A 35 1.98 1.38 -17.81
C TRP A 35 2.87 2.01 -18.87
N ALA A 36 4.09 2.45 -18.52
CA ALA A 36 5.01 3.08 -19.46
C ALA A 36 5.33 2.16 -20.65
N LYS A 37 5.52 0.85 -20.41
CA LYS A 37 5.67 -0.16 -21.47
C LYS A 37 4.42 -0.27 -22.35
N LEU A 38 3.23 -0.27 -21.75
CA LEU A 38 1.96 -0.37 -22.50
C LEU A 38 1.72 0.84 -23.41
N VAL A 39 2.14 2.03 -23.00
CA VAL A 39 2.00 3.26 -23.81
C VAL A 39 3.23 3.56 -24.67
N ASN A 40 4.18 2.63 -24.76
CA ASN A 40 5.45 2.76 -25.50
C ASN A 40 6.34 3.94 -25.06
N LYS A 41 6.21 4.42 -23.83
CA LYS A 41 7.09 5.44 -23.24
C LYS A 41 8.32 4.79 -22.59
N ASN A 42 9.10 4.06 -23.39
CA ASN A 42 10.28 3.33 -22.91
C ASN A 42 11.43 4.24 -22.46
N ASN A 43 11.45 5.49 -22.92
CA ASN A 43 12.40 6.52 -22.47
C ASN A 43 12.25 6.85 -20.98
N LEU A 44 11.10 6.57 -20.36
CA LEU A 44 10.87 6.78 -18.93
C LEU A 44 11.44 5.67 -18.05
N LEU A 45 12.08 4.66 -18.64
CA LEU A 45 12.49 3.44 -17.96
C LEU A 45 14.01 3.32 -17.95
N ARG A 46 14.53 2.91 -16.79
CA ARG A 46 15.94 2.57 -16.60
C ARG A 46 16.08 1.12 -16.17
N GLU A 47 17.11 0.45 -16.66
CA GLU A 47 17.44 -0.91 -16.20
C GLU A 47 17.82 -0.90 -14.71
N SER A 48 17.28 -1.86 -13.96
CA SER A 48 17.49 -1.99 -12.53
C SER A 48 17.53 -3.46 -12.14
N SER A 49 18.65 -3.88 -11.54
CA SER A 49 18.84 -5.22 -10.99
C SER A 49 18.04 -5.45 -9.70
N GLU A 50 17.59 -4.40 -9.03
CA GLU A 50 16.84 -4.45 -7.77
C GLU A 50 15.33 -4.59 -8.00
N SER A 51 14.85 -4.24 -9.20
CA SER A 51 13.45 -4.36 -9.56
C SER A 51 13.11 -5.78 -9.97
N ALA A 52 12.00 -6.31 -9.45
CA ALA A 52 11.48 -7.63 -9.82
C ALA A 52 11.19 -7.78 -11.32
N CYS A 53 10.98 -6.67 -12.05
CA CYS A 53 10.74 -6.69 -13.49
C CYS A 53 11.97 -6.26 -14.33
N GLY A 54 13.13 -6.06 -13.71
CA GLY A 54 14.38 -5.64 -14.36
C GLY A 54 14.44 -4.16 -14.75
N TYR A 55 13.36 -3.41 -14.53
CA TYR A 55 13.27 -1.99 -14.87
C TYR A 55 12.72 -1.18 -13.70
N SER A 56 13.20 0.05 -13.54
CA SER A 56 12.64 1.08 -12.66
C SER A 56 12.32 2.33 -13.49
N LEU A 57 11.74 3.34 -12.84
CA LEU A 57 11.54 4.65 -13.47
C LEU A 57 12.88 5.39 -13.58
N ASP A 58 13.13 5.97 -14.73
CA ASP A 58 14.23 6.92 -14.89
C ASP A 58 13.80 8.31 -14.42
N LEU A 59 14.32 8.76 -13.29
CA LEU A 59 13.92 10.03 -12.67
C LEU A 59 14.43 11.28 -13.41
N SER A 60 15.35 11.14 -14.39
CA SER A 60 15.74 12.26 -15.25
C SER A 60 14.74 12.54 -16.37
N GLU A 61 14.06 11.51 -16.84
CA GLU A 61 13.08 11.58 -17.94
C GLU A 61 11.65 11.59 -17.43
N PHE A 62 11.37 10.90 -16.31
CA PHE A 62 10.05 10.81 -15.71
C PHE A 62 9.65 12.14 -15.07
N SER A 63 8.64 12.78 -15.67
CA SER A 63 8.13 14.06 -15.22
C SER A 63 6.84 13.94 -14.41
N TYR A 64 6.46 15.06 -13.79
CA TYR A 64 5.17 15.19 -13.13
C TYR A 64 3.97 14.91 -14.08
N ASN A 65 4.05 15.36 -15.33
CA ASN A 65 2.99 15.15 -16.32
C ASN A 65 2.83 13.66 -16.68
N ASP A 66 3.92 12.90 -16.72
CA ASP A 66 3.85 11.45 -16.95
C ASP A 66 3.14 10.74 -15.79
N PHE A 67 3.33 11.22 -14.55
CA PHE A 67 2.57 10.71 -13.42
C PHE A 67 1.07 11.04 -13.54
N LEU A 68 0.70 12.23 -14.00
CA LEU A 68 -0.70 12.58 -14.26
C LEU A 68 -1.32 11.70 -15.35
N ASP A 69 -0.61 11.47 -16.45
CA ASP A 69 -1.04 10.56 -17.52
C ASP A 69 -1.28 9.14 -16.98
N PHE A 70 -0.38 8.65 -16.13
CA PHE A 70 -0.54 7.38 -15.46
C PHE A 70 -1.78 7.34 -14.56
N LEU A 71 -2.05 8.40 -13.78
CA LEU A 71 -3.24 8.48 -12.93
C LEU A 71 -4.52 8.44 -13.77
N VAL A 72 -4.58 9.24 -14.84
CA VAL A 72 -5.72 9.28 -15.77
C VAL A 72 -5.95 7.91 -16.40
N TRP A 73 -4.89 7.28 -16.92
CA TRP A 73 -4.96 5.94 -17.50
C TRP A 73 -5.47 4.92 -16.47
N THR A 74 -4.95 4.98 -15.25
CA THR A 74 -5.29 4.03 -14.19
C THR A 74 -6.77 4.12 -13.81
N VAL A 75 -7.30 5.34 -13.65
CA VAL A 75 -8.72 5.55 -13.32
C VAL A 75 -9.64 5.09 -14.46
N ARG A 76 -9.24 5.30 -15.72
CA ARG A 76 -10.01 4.87 -16.89
C ARG A 76 -10.04 3.34 -17.07
N ASN A 77 -8.92 2.67 -16.79
CA ASN A 77 -8.76 1.24 -17.06
C ASN A 77 -9.03 0.35 -15.84
N LYS A 78 -9.01 0.91 -14.62
CA LYS A 78 -9.27 0.17 -13.37
C LYS A 78 -10.47 0.78 -12.63
N PRO A 79 -11.71 0.41 -13.00
CA PRO A 79 -12.92 1.03 -12.46
C PRO A 79 -13.14 0.78 -10.95
N ALA A 80 -12.49 -0.23 -10.38
CA ALA A 80 -12.56 -0.55 -8.95
C ALA A 80 -11.42 0.06 -8.12
N ILE A 81 -10.56 0.90 -8.71
CA ILE A 81 -9.39 1.40 -8.00
C ILE A 81 -9.78 2.36 -6.87
N GLN A 82 -9.17 2.14 -5.70
CA GLN A 82 -9.41 2.96 -4.53
C GLN A 82 -8.50 4.20 -4.55
N PRO A 83 -8.98 5.36 -4.06
CA PRO A 83 -8.14 6.55 -3.94
C PRO A 83 -6.88 6.32 -3.10
N GLY A 84 -6.96 5.44 -2.09
CA GLY A 84 -5.81 5.04 -1.28
C GLY A 84 -4.69 4.37 -2.09
N THR A 85 -5.05 3.56 -3.10
CA THR A 85 -4.08 2.94 -3.99
C THR A 85 -3.38 3.99 -4.87
N LEU A 86 -4.12 4.96 -5.39
CA LEU A 86 -3.54 6.06 -6.17
C LEU A 86 -2.57 6.89 -5.30
N SER A 87 -2.95 7.15 -4.04
CA SER A 87 -2.08 7.85 -3.09
C SER A 87 -0.82 7.05 -2.77
N SER A 88 -0.91 5.72 -2.74
CA SER A 88 0.26 4.86 -2.53
C SER A 88 1.27 4.94 -3.67
N TYR A 89 0.82 5.12 -4.92
CA TYR A 89 1.72 5.35 -6.06
C TYR A 89 2.48 6.67 -5.93
N ARG A 90 1.80 7.75 -5.52
CA ARG A 90 2.44 9.04 -5.22
C ARG A 90 3.54 8.86 -4.15
N SER A 91 3.23 8.16 -3.06
CA SER A 91 4.20 7.91 -1.99
C SER A 91 5.39 7.08 -2.46
N ALA A 92 5.16 6.07 -3.32
CA ALA A 92 6.22 5.25 -3.91
C ALA A 92 7.19 6.07 -4.76
N ILE A 93 6.67 6.95 -5.62
CA ILE A 93 7.48 7.83 -6.46
C ILE A 93 8.28 8.82 -5.60
N LYS A 94 7.62 9.48 -4.63
CA LYS A 94 8.33 10.37 -3.69
C LYS A 94 9.41 9.64 -2.90
N ASN A 95 9.20 8.36 -2.57
CA ASN A 95 10.21 7.54 -1.92
C ASN A 95 11.39 7.28 -2.86
N LEU A 96 11.13 6.97 -4.13
CA LEU A 96 12.15 6.74 -5.14
C LEU A 96 13.05 7.98 -5.32
N TYR A 97 12.49 9.20 -5.42
CA TYR A 97 13.29 10.44 -5.44
C TYR A 97 14.23 10.53 -4.22
N LYS A 98 13.71 10.24 -3.03
CA LYS A 98 14.52 10.28 -1.80
C LYS A 98 15.60 9.19 -1.77
N ASP A 99 15.33 8.02 -2.32
CA ASP A 99 16.29 6.90 -2.37
C ASP A 99 17.47 7.25 -3.29
N HIS A 100 17.19 7.98 -4.37
CA HIS A 100 18.22 8.53 -5.27
C HIS A 100 18.83 9.86 -4.79
N ASN A 101 18.49 10.34 -3.59
CA ASN A 101 18.89 11.63 -3.03
C ASN A 101 18.57 12.83 -3.96
N LEU A 102 17.48 12.74 -4.72
CA LEU A 102 17.01 13.81 -5.60
C LEU A 102 15.96 14.67 -4.91
N ALA A 103 15.93 15.95 -5.28
CA ALA A 103 14.85 16.85 -4.87
C ALA A 103 13.53 16.37 -5.49
N ILE A 104 12.48 16.35 -4.66
CA ILE A 104 11.13 16.04 -5.14
C ILE A 104 10.63 17.29 -5.87
N PRO A 105 10.12 17.19 -7.11
CA PRO A 105 9.57 18.35 -7.81
C PRO A 105 8.42 19.00 -7.04
N ASP A 106 8.34 20.33 -7.04
CA ASP A 106 7.39 21.11 -6.24
C ASP A 106 5.92 20.81 -6.58
N GLU A 107 5.65 20.37 -7.80
CA GLU A 107 4.34 19.95 -8.29
C GLU A 107 3.81 18.73 -7.53
N PHE A 108 4.70 17.88 -7.00
CA PHE A 108 4.32 16.79 -6.10
C PHE A 108 3.90 17.27 -4.71
N GLY A 109 3.92 18.58 -4.46
CA GLY A 109 3.45 19.27 -3.27
C GLY A 109 1.95 19.56 -3.31
N ASP A 110 1.61 20.82 -3.58
CA ASP A 110 0.26 21.37 -3.43
C ASP A 110 -0.67 21.04 -4.60
N ASP A 111 -0.21 21.09 -5.85
CA ASP A 111 -1.01 20.70 -7.02
C ASP A 111 -1.54 19.26 -6.88
N MET A 112 -0.66 18.34 -6.47
CA MET A 112 -1.07 16.98 -6.16
C MET A 112 -2.11 16.87 -5.04
N LYS A 113 -2.15 17.77 -4.05
CA LYS A 113 -3.23 17.73 -3.04
C LYS A 113 -4.57 18.07 -3.69
N GLU A 114 -4.59 19.05 -4.59
CA GLU A 114 -5.78 19.47 -5.32
C GLU A 114 -6.27 18.36 -6.26
N VAL A 115 -5.38 17.82 -7.09
CA VAL A 115 -5.70 16.70 -8.01
C VAL A 115 -6.27 15.50 -7.23
N PHE A 116 -5.63 15.09 -6.14
CA PHE A 116 -6.13 13.98 -5.31
C PHE A 116 -7.42 14.31 -4.55
N SER A 117 -7.69 15.58 -4.25
CA SER A 117 -8.97 16.03 -3.70
C SER A 117 -10.09 15.86 -4.73
N GLY A 118 -9.88 16.38 -5.95
CA GLY A 118 -10.82 16.23 -7.05
C GLY A 118 -11.07 14.76 -7.40
N LEU A 119 -10.01 13.97 -7.49
CA LEU A 119 -10.09 12.53 -7.78
C LEU A 119 -10.91 11.75 -6.75
N ARG A 120 -10.70 12.03 -5.46
CA ARG A 120 -11.50 11.43 -4.37
C ARG A 120 -12.98 11.78 -4.52
N LYS A 121 -13.29 13.04 -4.82
CA LYS A 121 -14.66 13.52 -5.01
C LYS A 121 -15.32 12.83 -6.21
N THR A 122 -14.63 12.74 -7.34
CA THR A 122 -15.14 12.08 -8.55
C THR A 122 -15.41 10.59 -8.33
N ILE A 123 -14.48 9.88 -7.67
CA ILE A 123 -14.68 8.47 -7.34
C ILE A 123 -15.86 8.29 -6.38
N ALA A 124 -15.97 9.13 -5.34
CA ALA A 124 -17.09 9.08 -4.40
C ALA A 124 -18.45 9.33 -5.07
N GLN A 125 -18.53 10.32 -5.96
CA GLN A 125 -19.73 10.58 -6.76
C GLN A 125 -20.06 9.41 -7.69
N GLY A 126 -19.05 8.80 -8.30
CA GLY A 126 -19.21 7.59 -9.11
C GLY A 126 -19.77 6.40 -8.32
N LEU A 127 -19.35 6.23 -7.07
CA LEU A 127 -19.87 5.20 -6.17
C LEU A 127 -21.33 5.51 -5.76
N GLN A 128 -21.63 6.74 -5.37
CA GLN A 128 -22.98 7.17 -4.97
C GLN A 128 -24.00 7.04 -6.10
N SER A 129 -23.60 7.37 -7.33
CA SER A 129 -24.44 7.22 -8.52
C SER A 129 -24.56 5.78 -9.03
N GLY A 130 -23.86 4.82 -8.41
CA GLY A 130 -23.82 3.42 -8.85
C GLY A 130 -23.01 3.18 -10.14
N ARG A 131 -22.39 4.23 -10.70
CA ARG A 131 -21.51 4.14 -11.89
C ARG A 131 -20.24 3.34 -11.62
N LEU A 132 -19.73 3.39 -10.38
CA LEU A 132 -18.60 2.60 -9.92
C LEU A 132 -19.09 1.54 -8.93
N LYS A 133 -18.54 0.32 -9.01
CA LYS A 133 -18.81 -0.72 -8.02
C LYS A 133 -17.99 -0.45 -6.76
N ASP A 134 -18.66 -0.51 -5.62
CA ASP A 134 -17.98 -0.47 -4.33
C ASP A 134 -17.12 -1.73 -4.16
N SER A 135 -15.80 -1.53 -4.20
CA SER A 135 -14.77 -2.53 -3.95
C SER A 135 -14.17 -2.39 -2.54
N GLY A 136 -14.78 -1.57 -1.69
CA GLY A 136 -14.33 -1.36 -0.32
C GLY A 136 -14.36 -2.64 0.51
N LYS A 137 -13.51 -2.67 1.54
CA LYS A 137 -13.61 -3.68 2.60
C LYS A 137 -14.93 -3.45 3.32
N ARG A 138 -15.89 -4.37 3.16
CA ARG A 138 -17.15 -4.30 3.90
C ARG A 138 -16.88 -4.60 5.38
N ALA A 139 -17.51 -3.83 6.25
CA ALA A 139 -17.51 -4.15 7.67
C ALA A 139 -18.09 -5.56 7.88
N LEU A 140 -17.42 -6.36 8.71
CA LEU A 140 -17.91 -7.68 9.08
C LEU A 140 -19.20 -7.48 9.89
N SER A 141 -20.32 -8.04 9.43
CA SER A 141 -21.58 -7.95 10.16
C SER A 141 -21.53 -8.81 11.42
N TRP A 142 -22.31 -8.43 12.43
CA TRP A 142 -22.47 -9.23 13.66
C TRP A 142 -22.87 -10.68 13.35
N SER A 143 -23.83 -10.88 12.43
CA SER A 143 -24.26 -12.23 12.02
C SER A 143 -23.14 -13.06 11.38
N THR A 144 -22.28 -12.43 10.58
CA THR A 144 -21.14 -13.11 9.96
C THR A 144 -20.09 -13.44 11.00
N PHE A 145 -19.82 -12.52 11.93
CA PHE A 145 -18.93 -12.75 13.06
C PHE A 145 -19.39 -13.91 13.94
N GLN A 146 -20.68 -13.95 14.32
CA GLN A 146 -21.25 -15.06 15.09
C GLN A 146 -21.04 -16.40 14.39
N ARG A 147 -21.29 -16.46 13.07
CA ARG A 147 -21.05 -17.68 12.29
C ARG A 147 -19.58 -18.08 12.31
N LEU A 148 -18.65 -17.15 12.09
CA LEU A 148 -17.21 -17.43 12.17
C LEU A 148 -16.79 -17.94 13.55
N CYS A 149 -17.36 -17.39 14.63
CA CYS A 149 -17.11 -17.89 15.99
C CYS A 149 -17.63 -19.32 16.17
N THR A 150 -18.83 -19.65 15.68
CA THR A 150 -19.37 -21.01 15.72
C THR A 150 -18.52 -21.98 14.90
N ASP A 151 -18.19 -21.62 13.66
CA ASP A 151 -17.38 -22.44 12.76
C ASP A 151 -15.97 -22.67 13.34
N SER A 152 -15.40 -21.65 14.00
CA SER A 152 -14.08 -21.76 14.62
C SER A 152 -13.99 -22.76 15.77
N LEU A 153 -15.11 -23.06 16.46
CA LEU A 153 -15.15 -24.08 17.51
C LEU A 153 -15.06 -25.51 16.95
N LEU A 154 -15.37 -25.69 15.67
CA LEU A 154 -15.26 -26.98 14.98
C LEU A 154 -13.85 -27.24 14.45
N LEU A 155 -12.95 -26.25 14.52
CA LEU A 155 -11.57 -26.40 14.10
C LEU A 155 -10.79 -27.22 15.13
N GLY A 156 -10.02 -28.20 14.66
CA GLY A 156 -9.13 -29.01 15.48
C GLY A 156 -7.85 -28.29 15.91
N ASP A 157 -7.91 -26.98 16.14
CA ASP A 157 -6.77 -26.11 16.47
C ASP A 157 -6.68 -25.78 17.96
N GLY A 158 -7.40 -26.50 18.82
CA GLY A 158 -7.42 -26.24 20.26
C GLY A 158 -8.14 -24.95 20.66
N GLY A 159 -8.92 -24.35 19.77
CA GLY A 159 -9.68 -23.13 20.04
C GLY A 159 -8.89 -21.84 19.82
N PHE A 160 -7.67 -21.91 19.26
CA PHE A 160 -6.85 -20.72 18.98
C PHE A 160 -7.54 -19.76 18.00
N THR A 161 -8.15 -20.26 16.92
CA THR A 161 -8.90 -19.42 15.98
C THR A 161 -10.08 -18.72 16.68
N HIS A 162 -10.79 -19.44 17.54
CA HIS A 162 -11.91 -18.87 18.30
C HIS A 162 -11.42 -17.75 19.23
N LEU A 163 -10.37 -18.01 20.02
CA LEU A 163 -9.75 -17.02 20.89
C LEU A 163 -9.27 -15.79 20.12
N PHE A 164 -8.59 -16.00 18.99
CA PHE A 164 -8.11 -14.93 18.11
C PHE A 164 -9.27 -14.06 17.62
N LEU A 165 -10.34 -14.67 17.09
CA LEU A 165 -11.52 -13.93 16.60
C LEU A 165 -12.19 -13.11 17.72
N ILE A 166 -12.37 -13.70 18.90
CA ILE A 166 -12.97 -13.03 20.05
C ILE A 166 -12.12 -11.84 20.51
N LEU A 167 -10.80 -12.02 20.62
CA LEU A 167 -9.89 -10.94 21.03
C LEU A 167 -9.84 -9.83 19.98
N THR A 168 -9.69 -10.17 18.69
CA THR A 168 -9.68 -9.20 17.59
C THR A 168 -10.95 -8.36 17.59
N TRP A 169 -12.12 -9.00 17.75
CA TRP A 169 -13.41 -8.31 17.72
C TRP A 169 -13.65 -7.44 18.96
N ASN A 170 -13.44 -7.97 20.16
CA ASN A 170 -13.75 -7.24 21.41
C ASN A 170 -12.77 -6.10 21.69
N LEU A 171 -11.49 -6.27 21.35
CA LEU A 171 -10.48 -5.24 21.53
C LEU A 171 -10.32 -4.32 20.31
N MET A 172 -11.09 -4.57 19.25
CA MET A 172 -11.01 -3.84 17.97
C MET A 172 -9.57 -3.75 17.45
N CYS A 173 -8.78 -4.80 17.68
CA CYS A 173 -7.37 -4.85 17.35
C CYS A 173 -7.16 -5.22 15.88
N ARG A 174 -6.03 -4.80 15.32
CA ARG A 174 -5.55 -5.37 14.05
C ARG A 174 -5.03 -6.78 14.33
N SER A 175 -4.98 -7.63 13.29
CA SER A 175 -4.47 -9.00 13.40
C SER A 175 -3.07 -9.04 14.04
N GLN A 176 -2.16 -8.18 13.58
CA GLN A 176 -0.79 -8.05 14.10
C GLN A 176 -0.72 -7.59 15.57
N SER A 177 -1.70 -6.79 16.01
CA SER A 177 -1.83 -6.44 17.42
C SER A 177 -2.39 -7.59 18.24
N THR A 178 -3.30 -8.38 17.67
CA THR A 178 -3.91 -9.54 18.35
C THR A 178 -2.90 -10.67 18.56
N GLU A 179 -2.08 -10.97 17.55
CA GLU A 179 -1.08 -12.05 17.64
C GLU A 179 0.05 -11.74 18.64
N THR A 180 0.27 -10.46 18.96
CA THR A 180 1.32 -10.02 19.89
C THR A 180 0.82 -9.86 21.33
N ILE A 181 -0.46 -10.15 21.60
CA ILE A 181 -1.02 -10.14 22.96
C ILE A 181 -0.33 -11.23 23.79
N ARG A 182 0.28 -10.82 24.89
CA ARG A 182 0.89 -11.72 25.86
C ARG A 182 -0.07 -11.98 27.00
N LEU A 183 -0.57 -13.22 27.09
CA LEU A 183 -1.30 -13.68 28.27
C LEU A 183 -0.27 -14.05 29.34
N LEU A 184 -0.12 -13.21 30.36
CA LEU A 184 0.67 -13.54 31.54
C LEU A 184 -0.12 -14.58 32.35
N LEU A 185 0.12 -15.86 32.07
CA LEU A 185 -0.34 -16.93 32.94
C LEU A 185 0.61 -16.97 34.16
N SER A 186 0.24 -16.29 35.24
CA SER A 186 0.84 -16.60 36.54
C SER A 186 0.30 -17.97 36.96
N LEU A 187 1.13 -19.00 36.82
CA LEU A 187 0.89 -20.28 37.48
C LEU A 187 1.12 -20.05 38.98
N SER A 188 0.02 -19.82 39.70
CA SER A 188 -0.04 -19.88 41.17
C SER A 188 -0.37 -21.30 41.62
#